data_AF-A0A378VWW3-F1
#
_entry.id   AF-A0A378VWW3-F1
#
_cell.length_a   1.000
_cell.length_b   1.000
_cell.length_c   1.000
_cell.angle_alpha   90.00
_cell.angle_beta   90.00
_cell.angle_gamma   90.00
#
_symmetry.space_group_name_H-M   'P 1'
#
loop_
_entity.id
_entity.type
_entity.pdbx_description
1 polymer ?
#
loop_
_entity_poly.entity_id
_entity_poly.type
_entity_poly.pdbx_seq_one_letter_code
_entity_poly.pdbx_strand_id
1 'polypeptide(L)'
;MRGNENRHHAAKDEEAAKAYAEIIKAMNEQLEVLKEKIKEQTEKPNCKEGVKRLETIPAIGRMTAAVLFHHLTSSKFETSNKFAAFAGLSPQQKNPGQA
;
A
#
# COMPACT_ATOMS: atom_id res chain seq x y z
N MET A 1 -14.90 -14.01 50.81
CA MET A 1 -14.30 -12.86 50.10
C MET A 1 -13.70 -13.32 48.75
N ARG A 2 -14.54 -13.64 47.74
CA ARG A 2 -14.08 -14.14 46.43
C ARG A 2 -14.56 -13.30 45.24
N GLY A 3 -15.50 -12.39 45.46
CA GLY A 3 -16.10 -11.57 44.41
C GLY A 3 -15.35 -10.29 44.07
N ASN A 4 -14.34 -9.89 44.84
CA ASN A 4 -13.61 -8.63 44.62
C ASN A 4 -12.41 -8.84 43.66
N GLU A 5 -11.71 -9.98 43.78
CA GLU A 5 -10.62 -10.38 42.88
C GLU A 5 -11.09 -10.56 41.43
N ASN A 6 -12.22 -11.25 41.21
CA ASN A 6 -12.78 -11.40 39.86
C ASN A 6 -13.22 -10.06 39.25
N ARG A 7 -13.73 -9.12 40.06
CA ARG A 7 -14.15 -7.80 39.57
C ARG A 7 -12.95 -6.92 39.20
N HIS A 8 -11.86 -7.01 39.95
CA HIS A 8 -10.63 -6.26 39.66
C HIS A 8 -9.89 -6.80 38.43
N HIS A 9 -9.86 -8.12 38.23
CA HIS A 9 -9.33 -8.72 36.99
C HIS A 9 -10.18 -8.37 35.77
N ALA A 10 -11.50 -8.51 35.85
CA ALA A 10 -12.40 -8.14 34.76
C ALA A 10 -12.31 -6.64 34.40
N ALA A 11 -12.16 -5.75 35.39
CA ALA A 11 -12.01 -4.31 35.14
C ALA A 11 -10.69 -3.99 34.40
N LYS A 12 -9.58 -4.67 34.72
CA LYS A 12 -8.30 -4.51 34.01
C LYS A 12 -8.39 -4.97 32.55
N ASP A 13 -9.10 -6.07 32.31
CA ASP A 13 -9.34 -6.56 30.95
C ASP A 13 -10.24 -5.60 30.16
N GLU A 14 -11.22 -4.98 30.82
CA GLU A 14 -12.11 -3.99 30.20
C GLU A 14 -11.40 -2.66 29.90
N GLU A 15 -10.54 -2.17 30.81
CA GLU A 15 -9.71 -0.98 30.59
C GLU A 15 -8.69 -1.20 29.47
N ALA A 16 -8.03 -2.36 29.44
CA ALA A 16 -7.13 -2.72 28.36
C ALA A 16 -7.87 -2.80 27.02
N ALA A 17 -9.05 -3.44 26.99
CA ALA A 17 -9.88 -3.53 25.79
C ALA A 17 -10.31 -2.15 25.27
N LYS A 18 -10.67 -1.22 26.16
CA LYS A 18 -10.99 0.17 25.79
C LYS A 18 -9.78 0.90 25.21
N ALA A 19 -8.61 0.78 25.84
CA ALA A 19 -7.39 1.38 25.33
C ALA A 19 -7.02 0.84 23.94
N TYR A 20 -7.12 -0.49 23.72
CA TYR A 20 -6.90 -1.07 22.39
C TYR A 20 -7.93 -0.61 21.36
N ALA A 21 -9.21 -0.49 21.73
CA ALA A 21 -10.24 0.02 20.84
C ALA A 21 -9.97 1.46 20.40
N GLU A 22 -9.52 2.33 21.31
CA GLU A 22 -9.12 3.70 21.00
C GLU A 22 -7.91 3.76 20.07
N ILE A 23 -6.90 2.92 20.30
CA ILE A 23 -5.73 2.83 19.42
C ILE A 23 -6.13 2.37 18.02
N ILE A 24 -6.95 1.32 17.91
CA ILE A 24 -7.43 0.81 16.63
C ILE A 24 -8.24 1.90 15.90
N LYS A 25 -9.10 2.62 16.62
CA LYS A 25 -9.86 3.74 16.06
C LYS A 25 -8.94 4.82 15.51
N ALA A 26 -7.95 5.26 16.29
CA ALA A 26 -7.00 6.29 15.85
C ALA A 26 -6.17 5.84 14.63
N MET A 27 -5.74 4.57 14.60
CA MET A 27 -5.03 4.00 13.44
C MET A 27 -5.92 3.98 12.19
N ASN A 28 -7.20 3.62 12.32
CA ASN A 28 -8.14 3.62 11.20
C ASN A 28 -8.38 5.03 10.67
N GLU A 29 -8.54 6.02 11.54
CA GLU A 29 -8.68 7.43 11.13
C GLU A 29 -7.44 7.92 10.37
N GLN A 30 -6.23 7.59 10.84
CA GLN A 30 -4.99 7.91 10.15
C GLN A 30 -4.89 7.22 8.78
N LEU A 31 -5.35 5.97 8.67
CA LEU A 31 -5.40 5.25 7.39
C LEU A 31 -6.32 5.94 6.39
N GLU A 32 -7.50 6.39 6.81
CA GLU A 32 -8.43 7.11 5.92
C GLU A 32 -7.84 8.44 5.45
N VAL A 33 -7.26 9.24 6.35
CA VAL A 33 -6.59 10.50 5.97
C VAL A 33 -5.45 10.25 4.98
N LEU A 34 -4.67 9.18 5.18
CA LEU A 34 -3.59 8.83 4.27
C LEU A 34 -4.12 8.39 2.90
N LYS A 35 -5.19 7.59 2.85
CA LYS A 35 -5.84 7.17 1.61
C LYS A 35 -6.34 8.37 0.80
N GLU A 36 -6.96 9.35 1.46
CA GLU A 36 -7.42 10.58 0.80
C GLU A 36 -6.25 11.38 0.22
N LYS A 37 -5.17 11.57 0.99
CA LYS A 37 -3.97 12.27 0.50
C LYS A 37 -3.35 11.56 -0.71
N ILE A 38 -3.26 10.22 -0.68
CA ILE A 38 -2.78 9.44 -1.84
C ILE A 38 -3.69 9.68 -3.04
N LYS A 39 -5.02 9.59 -2.85
CA LYS A 39 -6.00 9.84 -3.91
C LYS A 39 -5.80 11.22 -4.54
N GLU A 40 -5.73 12.28 -3.74
CA GLU A 40 -5.50 13.65 -4.21
C GLU A 40 -4.21 13.79 -5.03
N GLN A 41 -3.10 13.19 -4.57
CA GLN A 41 -1.83 13.23 -5.30
C GLN A 41 -1.91 12.45 -6.63
N THR A 42 -2.62 11.33 -6.65
CA THR A 42 -2.77 10.48 -7.83
C THR A 42 -3.76 11.04 -8.86
N GLU A 43 -4.69 11.90 -8.44
CA GLU A 43 -5.65 12.55 -9.34
C GLU A 43 -5.06 13.76 -10.08
N LYS A 44 -3.84 14.19 -9.72
CA LYS A 44 -3.11 15.23 -10.45
C LYS A 44 -2.88 14.82 -11.92
N PRO A 45 -2.93 15.75 -12.88
CA PRO A 45 -2.89 15.43 -14.32
C PRO A 45 -1.69 14.59 -14.75
N ASN A 46 -0.53 14.80 -14.13
CA ASN A 46 0.71 14.08 -14.42
C ASN A 46 0.75 12.62 -13.92
N CYS A 47 -0.09 12.27 -12.95
CA CYS A 47 -0.13 10.93 -12.35
C CYS A 47 -1.38 10.15 -12.78
N LYS A 48 -2.49 10.85 -13.01
CA LYS A 48 -3.83 10.27 -13.17
C LYS A 48 -3.91 9.19 -14.24
N GLU A 49 -3.33 9.43 -15.41
CA GLU A 49 -3.41 8.48 -16.51
C GLU A 49 -2.55 7.24 -16.26
N GLY A 50 -1.32 7.43 -15.76
CA GLY A 50 -0.40 6.34 -15.46
C GLY A 50 -0.91 5.43 -14.34
N VAL A 51 -1.44 6.02 -13.27
CA VAL A 51 -2.06 5.27 -12.16
C VAL A 51 -3.28 4.49 -12.64
N LYS A 52 -4.17 5.11 -13.43
CA LYS A 52 -5.34 4.40 -14.01
C LYS A 52 -4.94 3.22 -14.89
N ARG A 53 -3.87 3.34 -15.68
CA ARG A 53 -3.36 2.23 -16.50
C ARG A 53 -2.85 1.07 -15.65
N LEU A 54 -2.23 1.34 -14.51
CA LEU A 54 -1.78 0.28 -13.59
C LEU A 54 -2.95 -0.37 -12.85
N GLU A 55 -4.01 0.39 -12.51
CA GLU A 55 -5.23 -0.14 -11.89
C GLU A 55 -5.98 -1.16 -12.78
N THR A 56 -5.73 -1.21 -14.09
CA THR A 56 -6.36 -2.22 -14.96
C THR A 56 -5.72 -3.61 -14.85
N ILE A 57 -4.55 -3.72 -14.21
CA ILE A 57 -3.88 -5.00 -13.99
C ILE A 57 -4.61 -5.74 -12.85
N PRO A 58 -5.00 -7.01 -13.04
CA PRO A 58 -5.64 -7.80 -11.99
C PRO A 58 -4.84 -7.78 -10.67
N ALA A 59 -5.55 -7.67 -9.56
CA ALA A 59 -4.99 -7.55 -8.20
C ALA A 59 -4.17 -6.27 -7.90
N ILE A 60 -4.10 -5.30 -8.83
CA ILE A 60 -3.48 -3.98 -8.57
C ILE A 60 -4.56 -2.95 -8.26
N GLY A 61 -4.73 -2.64 -6.97
CA GLY A 61 -5.60 -1.53 -6.52
C GLY A 61 -4.92 -0.16 -6.64
N ARG A 62 -5.71 0.92 -6.49
CA ARG A 62 -5.25 2.32 -6.59
C ARG A 62 -3.97 2.64 -5.81
N MET A 63 -3.90 2.19 -4.56
CA MET A 63 -2.75 2.47 -3.71
C MET A 63 -1.48 1.78 -4.23
N THR A 64 -1.58 0.52 -4.62
CA THR A 64 -0.47 -0.23 -5.24
C THR A 64 -0.07 0.41 -6.57
N ALA A 65 -1.04 0.78 -7.41
CA ALA A 65 -0.80 1.49 -8.66
C ALA A 65 -0.05 2.82 -8.45
N ALA A 66 -0.42 3.60 -7.43
CA ALA A 66 0.24 4.85 -7.10
C ALA A 66 1.70 4.66 -6.69
N VAL A 67 1.97 3.70 -5.81
CA VAL A 67 3.32 3.37 -5.34
C VAL A 67 4.19 2.87 -6.49
N LEU A 68 3.66 1.95 -7.32
CA LEU A 68 4.35 1.44 -8.49
C LEU A 68 4.63 2.55 -9.51
N PHE A 69 3.66 3.40 -9.80
CA PHE A 69 3.83 4.52 -10.71
C PHE A 69 4.96 5.43 -10.22
N HIS A 70 4.90 5.85 -8.96
CA HIS A 70 5.95 6.69 -8.37
C HIS A 70 7.32 6.01 -8.44
N HIS A 71 7.42 4.73 -8.08
CA HIS A 71 8.67 3.99 -8.13
C HIS A 71 9.25 3.94 -9.55
N LEU A 72 8.43 3.61 -10.55
CA LEU A 72 8.82 3.50 -11.95
C LEU A 72 9.16 4.84 -12.61
N THR A 73 8.57 5.95 -12.14
CA THR A 73 8.81 7.30 -12.69
C THR A 73 9.71 8.17 -11.83
N SER A 74 10.20 7.67 -10.68
CA SER A 74 11.08 8.42 -9.76
C SER A 74 12.44 8.74 -10.40
N SER A 75 12.85 7.94 -11.38
CA SER A 75 14.12 8.06 -12.09
C SER A 75 13.88 8.42 -13.56
N LYS A 76 14.79 9.21 -14.12
CA LYS A 76 14.81 9.47 -15.57
C LYS A 76 15.64 8.39 -16.25
N PHE A 77 15.09 7.76 -17.27
CA PHE A 77 15.79 6.77 -18.08
C PHE A 77 16.06 7.34 -19.47
N GLU A 78 17.30 7.25 -19.93
CA GLU A 78 17.70 7.75 -21.27
C GLU A 78 17.05 6.96 -22.41
N THR A 79 16.75 5.68 -22.18
CA THR A 79 16.15 4.79 -23.19
C THR A 79 15.13 3.86 -22.55
N SER A 80 14.17 3.41 -23.35
CA SER A 80 13.15 2.44 -22.92
C SER A 80 13.75 1.11 -22.45
N ASN A 81 14.90 0.69 -22.98
CA ASN A 81 15.59 -0.53 -22.54
C ASN A 81 16.12 -0.41 -21.12
N LYS A 82 16.69 0.74 -20.73
CA LYS A 82 17.15 0.97 -19.36
C LYS A 82 15.97 0.97 -18.38
N PHE A 83 14.84 1.55 -18.77
CA PHE A 83 13.59 1.47 -18.00
C PHE A 83 13.11 0.02 -17.84
N ALA A 84 13.06 -0.74 -18.94
CA ALA A 84 12.60 -2.13 -18.92
C ALA A 84 13.51 -2.99 -18.03
N ALA A 85 14.83 -2.79 -18.06
CA ALA A 85 15.77 -3.48 -17.18
C ALA A 85 15.53 -3.15 -15.71
N PHE A 86 15.34 -1.87 -15.38
CA PHE A 86 15.01 -1.43 -14.03
C PHE A 86 13.68 -2.05 -13.53
N ALA A 87 12.66 -2.09 -14.38
CA ALA A 87 11.37 -2.68 -14.08
C ALA A 87 11.38 -4.22 -14.06
N GLY A 88 12.50 -4.88 -14.38
CA GLY A 88 12.58 -6.34 -14.51
C GLY A 88 11.83 -6.91 -15.72
N LEU A 89 11.52 -6.06 -16.70
CA LEU A 89 10.79 -6.38 -17.93
C LEU A 89 11.72 -6.63 -19.13
N SER A 90 13.04 -6.66 -18.92
CA SER A 90 13.98 -7.01 -19.98
C SER A 90 13.76 -8.46 -20.41
N PRO A 91 13.44 -8.72 -21.68
CA PRO A 91 13.28 -10.08 -22.16
C PRO A 91 14.63 -10.81 -22.06
N GLN A 92 14.65 -11.95 -21.37
CA GLN A 92 15.74 -12.90 -21.55
C GLN A 92 15.62 -13.46 -22.97
N GLN A 93 16.63 -13.26 -23.80
CA GLN A 93 16.74 -13.96 -25.08
C GLN A 93 16.93 -15.45 -24.79
N LYS A 94 15.84 -16.17 -24.55
CA LYS A 94 15.85 -17.62 -24.54
C LYS A 94 15.85 -18.05 -25.99
N ASN A 95 17.04 -18.20 -26.58
CA ASN A 95 17.17 -18.78 -27.91
C ASN A 95 16.51 -20.17 -27.87
N PRO A 96 15.43 -20.44 -28.64
CA PRO A 96 14.74 -21.73 -28.61
C PRO A 96 15.53 -22.86 -29.32
N GLY A 97 16.88 -22.82 -29.27
CA GLY A 97 17.77 -23.72 -30.01
C GLY A 97 18.85 -24.40 -29.16
N GLN A 98 18.81 -24.33 -27.83
CA GLN A 98 19.65 -25.15 -26.96
C GLN A 98 18.76 -25.76 -25.89
N ALA A 99 18.24 -26.94 -26.22
CA ALA A 99 17.62 -27.90 -25.30
C ALA A 99 18.50 -29.15 -25.28
#